data_AF-A0A9X8VGH4-F1
#
_entry.id   AF-A0A9X8VGH4-F1
#
_cell.length_a   1.000
_cell.length_b   1.000
_cell.length_c   1.000
_cell.angle_alpha   90.00
_cell.angle_beta   90.00
_cell.angle_gamma   90.00
#
_symmetry.space_group_name_H-M   'P 1'
#
loop_
_entity.id
_entity.type
_entity.pdbx_description
1 polymer ?
#
loop_
_entity_poly.entity_id
_entity_poly.type
_entity_poly.pdbx_seq_one_letter_code
_entity_poly.pdbx_strand_id
1 'polypeptide(L)'
;CFGVLIANLYRLQIRQHGFYQTRSNQNDIKMLPLAPSRGLIFDRNGTPLVRNVTLYRIEITPSKITDMAALLQALTPIVDLTPEDISAFRDDMHHNSRYKPVTLKTGLSDTEVARFAVNQYRFDGVTIDTYQQR
;
A
#
# COMPACT_ATOMS: atom_id res chain seq x y z
N CYS A 1 27.34 -48.89 9.69
CA CYS A 1 27.74 -47.56 9.16
C CYS A 1 26.63 -46.49 9.18
N PHE A 2 25.35 -46.81 9.42
CA PHE A 2 24.27 -45.82 9.50
C PHE A 2 24.12 -45.09 10.86
N GLY A 3 24.64 -45.66 11.96
CA GLY A 3 24.49 -45.09 13.31
C GLY A 3 25.20 -43.75 13.52
N VAL A 4 26.30 -43.50 12.80
CA VAL A 4 27.04 -42.23 12.88
C VAL A 4 26.23 -41.07 12.29
N LEU A 5 25.49 -41.32 11.21
CA LEU A 5 24.58 -40.33 10.61
C LEU A 5 23.42 -40.00 11.56
N ILE A 6 22.83 -41.01 12.21
CA ILE A 6 21.72 -40.81 13.15
C ILE A 6 22.18 -40.05 14.40
N ALA A 7 23.37 -40.36 14.93
CA ALA A 7 23.93 -39.64 16.07
C ALA A 7 24.26 -38.17 15.74
N ASN A 8 24.72 -37.89 14.53
CA ASN A 8 25.00 -36.51 14.10
C ASN A 8 23.70 -35.71 13.87
N LEU A 9 22.65 -36.34 13.34
CA LEU A 9 21.32 -35.75 13.18
C LEU A 9 20.68 -35.43 14.54
N TYR A 10 20.77 -36.36 15.49
CA TYR A 10 20.27 -36.18 16.86
C TYR A 10 21.02 -35.04 17.59
N ARG A 11 22.34 -34.94 17.38
CA ARG A 11 23.16 -33.84 17.92
C ARG A 11 22.72 -32.47 17.37
N LEU A 12 22.37 -32.39 16.09
CA LEU A 12 21.94 -31.15 15.45
C LEU A 12 20.55 -30.72 15.93
N GLN A 13 19.61 -31.65 16.09
CA GLN A 13 18.25 -31.32 16.54
C GLN A 13 18.16 -31.00 18.04
N ILE A 14 18.94 -31.65 18.90
CA ILE A 14 18.73 -31.57 20.36
C ILE A 14 19.64 -30.59 21.08
N ARG A 15 20.87 -30.34 20.58
CA ARG A 15 21.77 -29.33 21.18
C ARG A 15 21.69 -27.93 20.55
N GLN A 16 20.94 -27.74 19.46
CA GLN A 16 20.81 -26.43 18.80
C GLN A 16 19.36 -25.96 18.61
N HIS A 17 18.38 -26.60 19.25
CA HIS A 17 16.99 -26.15 19.17
C HIS A 17 16.75 -24.76 19.80
N GLY A 18 17.63 -24.31 20.71
CA GLY A 18 17.55 -23.00 21.34
C GLY A 18 18.03 -21.83 20.49
N PHE A 19 18.73 -22.05 19.37
CA PHE A 19 19.28 -20.95 18.57
C PHE A 19 18.44 -20.58 17.34
N TYR A 20 17.50 -21.44 16.94
CA TYR A 20 16.60 -21.18 15.79
C TYR A 20 15.15 -20.88 16.17
N GLN A 21 14.77 -21.02 17.46
CA GLN A 21 13.40 -20.79 17.92
C GLN A 21 13.24 -19.48 18.71
N THR A 22 14.10 -18.48 18.49
CA THR A 22 13.91 -17.11 19.02
C THR A 22 14.50 -16.03 18.11
N ARG A 23 14.24 -16.13 16.80
CA ARG A 23 14.44 -14.98 15.88
C ARG A 23 13.25 -14.74 14.95
N SER A 24 12.04 -14.96 15.47
CA SER A 24 10.82 -14.37 14.89
C SER A 24 10.47 -13.00 15.49
N ASN A 25 11.27 -12.50 16.45
CA ASN A 25 11.09 -11.17 17.05
C ASN A 25 12.27 -10.23 16.71
N GLN A 26 12.96 -10.46 15.59
CA GLN A 26 13.62 -9.35 14.93
C GLN A 26 12.52 -8.59 14.20
N ASN A 27 11.78 -7.79 14.97
CA ASN A 27 11.22 -6.56 14.43
C ASN A 27 12.38 -5.86 13.73
N ASP A 28 12.37 -5.92 12.41
CA ASP A 28 13.32 -5.26 11.54
C ASP A 28 13.47 -3.83 12.06
N ILE A 29 14.60 -3.52 12.71
CA ILE A 29 14.92 -2.15 13.07
C ILE A 29 15.32 -1.48 11.77
N LYS A 30 14.32 -1.06 10.99
CA LYS A 30 14.51 -0.14 9.88
C LYS A 30 14.97 1.17 10.49
N MET A 31 16.27 1.46 10.39
CA MET A 31 16.74 2.83 10.59
C MET A 31 16.07 3.68 9.52
N LEU A 32 15.00 4.38 9.91
CA LEU A 32 14.40 5.44 9.12
C LEU A 32 15.34 6.65 9.26
N PRO A 33 16.16 6.99 8.24
CA PRO A 33 16.89 8.24 8.30
C PRO A 33 15.88 9.38 8.38
N LEU A 34 15.95 10.16 9.45
CA LEU A 34 15.23 11.43 9.51
C LEU A 34 15.90 12.35 8.48
N ALA A 35 15.26 12.49 7.33
CA ALA A 35 15.69 13.48 6.36
C ALA A 35 15.67 14.86 7.04
N PRO A 36 16.74 15.67 6.95
CA PRO A 36 16.71 17.02 7.47
C PRO A 36 15.58 17.79 6.77
N SER A 37 14.76 18.50 7.54
CA SER A 37 13.75 19.40 6.99
C SER A 37 14.44 20.40 6.07
N ARG A 38 14.18 20.33 4.75
CA ARG A 38 14.67 21.35 3.81
C ARG A 38 14.09 22.70 4.21
N GLY A 39 14.90 23.75 4.20
CA GLY A 39 14.41 25.11 4.39
C GLY A 39 13.34 25.44 3.34
N LEU A 40 12.21 25.99 3.79
CA LEU A 40 11.18 26.51 2.90
C LEU A 40 11.79 27.65 2.08
N ILE A 41 11.75 27.53 0.75
CA ILE A 41 12.19 28.62 -0.14
C ILE A 41 11.03 29.60 -0.24
N PHE A 42 11.25 30.81 0.29
CA PHE A 42 10.31 31.91 0.23
C PHE A 42 10.68 32.85 -0.93
N ASP A 43 9.67 33.40 -1.60
CA ASP A 43 9.84 34.56 -2.47
C ASP A 43 10.17 35.82 -1.62
N ARG A 44 10.60 36.91 -2.27
CA ARG A 44 10.90 38.22 -1.62
C ARG A 44 9.76 38.76 -0.76
N ASN A 45 8.52 38.33 -1.04
CA ASN A 45 7.30 38.71 -0.34
C ASN A 45 6.88 37.71 0.76
N GLY A 46 7.72 36.73 1.12
CA GLY A 46 7.43 35.76 2.19
C GLY A 46 6.46 34.65 1.79
N THR A 47 6.07 34.55 0.52
CA THR A 47 5.22 33.47 0.02
C THR A 47 6.06 32.22 -0.23
N PRO A 48 5.71 31.05 0.33
CA PRO A 48 6.42 29.81 0.06
C PRO A 48 6.24 29.40 -1.41
N LEU A 49 7.34 29.26 -2.15
CA LEU A 49 7.33 28.91 -3.59
C LEU A 49 7.14 27.40 -3.82
N VAL A 50 7.51 26.56 -2.86
CA VAL A 50 7.41 25.10 -2.96
C VAL A 50 6.73 24.56 -1.70
N ARG A 51 5.56 23.95 -1.88
CA ARG A 51 4.83 23.23 -0.83
C ARG A 51 4.77 21.76 -1.22
N ASN A 52 5.28 20.88 -0.37
CA ASN A 52 5.02 19.45 -0.48
C ASN A 52 3.55 19.21 -0.14
N VAL A 53 2.70 19.06 -1.16
CA VAL A 53 1.31 18.65 -0.97
C VAL A 53 1.27 17.13 -1.07
N THR A 54 0.82 16.50 0.00
CA THR A 54 0.57 15.07 0.03
C THR A 54 -0.79 14.83 -0.61
N LEU A 55 -0.82 14.07 -1.70
CA LEU A 55 -2.04 13.74 -2.41
C LEU A 55 -2.37 12.26 -2.25
N TYR A 56 -3.67 11.97 -2.24
CA TYR A 56 -4.19 10.63 -2.10
C TYR A 56 -4.73 10.13 -3.43
N ARG A 57 -4.49 8.85 -3.72
CA ARG A 57 -5.12 8.14 -4.83
C ARG A 57 -5.69 6.82 -4.33
N ILE A 58 -6.75 6.38 -4.98
CA ILE A 58 -7.39 5.09 -4.70
C ILE A 58 -7.01 4.11 -5.80
N GLU A 59 -6.51 2.96 -5.40
CA GLU A 59 -6.06 1.90 -6.28
C GLU A 59 -6.89 0.64 -6.07
N ILE A 60 -7.13 -0.06 -7.18
CA ILE A 60 -7.90 -1.30 -7.23
C ILE A 60 -7.00 -2.39 -7.77
N THR A 61 -6.96 -3.53 -7.10
CA THR A 61 -6.27 -4.75 -7.57
C THR A 61 -7.30 -5.73 -8.15
N PRO A 62 -7.42 -5.84 -9.49
CA PRO A 62 -8.50 -6.61 -10.12
C PRO A 62 -8.53 -8.10 -9.73
N SER A 63 -7.37 -8.70 -9.43
CA SER A 63 -7.28 -10.12 -9.06
C SER A 63 -7.97 -10.50 -7.76
N LYS A 64 -8.18 -9.54 -6.85
CA LYS A 64 -8.81 -9.78 -5.55
C LYS A 64 -10.32 -9.59 -5.56
N ILE A 65 -10.90 -9.18 -6.70
CA ILE A 65 -12.27 -8.74 -6.74
C ILE A 65 -13.09 -9.66 -7.64
N THR A 66 -14.19 -10.16 -7.07
CA THR A 66 -15.10 -11.07 -7.77
C THR A 66 -16.00 -10.35 -8.76
N ASP A 67 -16.58 -9.21 -8.36
CA ASP A 67 -17.48 -8.41 -9.20
C ASP A 67 -17.04 -6.94 -9.24
N MET A 68 -16.47 -6.54 -10.38
CA MET A 68 -16.04 -5.16 -10.63
C MET A 68 -17.19 -4.17 -10.72
N ALA A 69 -18.30 -4.56 -11.34
CA ALA A 69 -19.41 -3.65 -11.56
C ALA A 69 -20.09 -3.31 -10.24
N ALA A 70 -20.31 -4.32 -9.40
CA ALA A 70 -20.87 -4.13 -8.05
C ALA A 70 -19.94 -3.29 -7.16
N LEU A 71 -18.62 -3.52 -7.23
CA LEU A 71 -17.65 -2.74 -6.46
C LEU A 71 -17.67 -1.27 -6.86
N LEU A 72 -17.64 -0.97 -8.16
CA LEU A 72 -17.67 0.40 -8.65
C LEU A 72 -18.96 1.12 -8.21
N GLN A 73 -20.12 0.45 -8.30
CA GLN A 73 -21.39 1.01 -7.81
C GLN A 73 -21.38 1.30 -6.31
N ALA A 74 -20.79 0.42 -5.51
CA ALA A 74 -20.68 0.61 -4.06
C ALA A 74 -19.67 1.70 -3.69
N LEU A 75 -18.67 1.95 -4.53
CA LEU A 75 -17.59 2.91 -4.30
C LEU A 75 -17.96 4.33 -4.79
N THR A 76 -18.81 4.45 -5.81
CA THR A 76 -19.32 5.74 -6.32
C THR A 76 -19.81 6.70 -5.23
N PRO A 77 -20.68 6.31 -4.27
CA PRO A 77 -21.16 7.23 -3.23
C PRO A 77 -20.13 7.56 -2.14
N ILE A 78 -18.99 6.86 -2.08
CA ILE A 78 -17.98 7.04 -1.02
C ILE A 78 -16.91 8.04 -1.45
N VAL A 79 -16.47 7.93 -2.70
CA VAL A 79 -15.36 8.72 -3.28
C VAL A 79 -15.82 9.56 -4.48
N ASP A 80 -17.14 9.79 -4.61
CA ASP A 80 -17.76 10.68 -5.58
C ASP A 80 -17.19 10.47 -7.00
N LEU A 81 -17.35 9.25 -7.52
CA LEU A 81 -16.82 8.86 -8.84
C LEU A 81 -17.65 9.43 -9.98
N THR A 82 -16.98 10.02 -10.96
CA THR A 82 -17.62 10.48 -12.20
C THR A 82 -17.69 9.34 -13.24
N PRO A 83 -18.62 9.40 -14.21
CA PRO A 83 -18.65 8.46 -15.33
C PRO A 83 -17.33 8.42 -16.12
N GLU A 84 -16.65 9.57 -16.24
CA GLU A 84 -15.36 9.73 -16.88
C GLU A 84 -14.28 8.92 -16.15
N ASP A 85 -14.21 9.01 -14.81
CA ASP A 85 -13.26 8.24 -13.99
C ASP A 85 -13.43 6.73 -14.21
N ILE A 86 -14.69 6.26 -14.28
CA ILE A 86 -15.01 4.84 -14.50
C ILE A 86 -14.59 4.39 -15.90
N SER A 87 -14.79 5.23 -16.91
CA SER A 87 -14.37 4.93 -18.29
C SER A 87 -12.86 4.84 -18.41
N ALA A 88 -12.13 5.82 -17.88
CA ALA A 88 -10.67 5.84 -17.88
C ALA A 88 -10.08 4.63 -17.14
N PHE A 89 -10.66 4.29 -15.98
CA PHE A 89 -10.24 3.11 -15.22
C PHE A 89 -10.44 1.80 -15.99
N ARG A 90 -11.56 1.64 -16.71
CA ARG A 90 -11.80 0.45 -17.53
C ARG A 90 -10.77 0.32 -18.63
N ASP A 91 -10.43 1.42 -19.30
CA ASP A 91 -9.40 1.45 -20.33
C ASP A 91 -8.03 1.10 -19.74
N ASP A 92 -7.65 1.69 -18.60
CA ASP A 92 -6.39 1.38 -17.91
C ASP A 92 -6.31 -0.08 -17.44
N MET A 93 -7.43 -0.66 -17.03
CA MET A 93 -7.52 -2.07 -16.64
C MET A 93 -7.28 -3.00 -17.84
N HIS A 94 -7.69 -2.64 -19.05
CA HIS A 94 -7.43 -3.44 -20.25
C HIS A 94 -5.95 -3.47 -20.64
N HIS A 95 -5.20 -2.40 -20.35
CA HIS A 95 -3.77 -2.31 -20.67
C HIS A 95 -2.86 -2.88 -19.58
N ASN A 96 -3.38 -3.03 -18.35
CA ASN A 96 -2.61 -3.49 -17.20
C ASN A 96 -2.84 -4.97 -16.85
N SER A 97 -1.85 -5.57 -16.19
CA SER A 97 -1.98 -6.92 -15.66
C SER A 97 -2.95 -6.94 -14.47
N ARG A 98 -3.78 -7.99 -14.39
CA ARG A 98 -4.79 -8.18 -13.34
C ARG A 98 -4.25 -8.21 -11.91
N TYR A 99 -2.95 -8.45 -11.73
CA TYR A 99 -2.29 -8.51 -10.42
C TYR A 99 -1.68 -7.17 -9.99
N LYS A 100 -1.63 -6.18 -10.88
CA LYS A 100 -1.11 -4.86 -10.55
C LYS A 100 -2.25 -3.96 -10.04
N PRO A 101 -2.00 -3.15 -8.99
CA PRO A 101 -2.91 -2.09 -8.62
C PRO A 101 -3.06 -1.11 -9.78
N VAL A 102 -4.30 -0.76 -10.12
CA VAL A 102 -4.65 0.25 -11.12
C VAL A 102 -5.30 1.42 -10.39
N THR A 103 -4.84 2.63 -10.68
CA THR A 103 -5.40 3.84 -10.07
C THR A 103 -6.80 4.10 -10.62
N LEU A 104 -7.78 4.25 -9.73
CA LEU A 104 -9.16 4.59 -10.07
C LEU A 104 -9.39 6.10 -10.14
N LYS A 105 -8.90 6.82 -9.12
CA LYS A 105 -9.06 8.28 -8.99
C LYS A 105 -7.87 8.85 -8.23
N THR A 106 -7.43 10.04 -8.64
CA THR A 106 -6.34 10.80 -8.01
C THR A 106 -6.89 12.06 -7.34
N GLY A 107 -6.13 12.64 -6.42
CA GLY A 107 -6.51 13.88 -5.75
C GLY A 107 -7.71 13.74 -4.82
N LEU A 108 -7.84 12.62 -4.10
CA LEU A 108 -8.89 12.46 -3.11
C LEU A 108 -8.75 13.50 -1.99
N SER A 109 -9.86 14.10 -1.61
CA SER A 109 -9.97 14.95 -0.44
C SER A 109 -9.86 14.14 0.85
N ASP A 110 -9.42 14.78 1.93
CA ASP A 110 -9.34 14.16 3.26
C ASP A 110 -10.69 13.58 3.71
N THR A 111 -11.81 14.20 3.29
CA THR A 111 -13.16 13.71 3.58
C THR A 111 -13.51 12.42 2.84
N GLU A 112 -13.11 12.28 1.58
CA GLU A 112 -13.27 11.06 0.78
C GLU A 112 -12.40 9.94 1.34
N VAL A 113 -11.15 10.26 1.71
CA VAL A 113 -10.20 9.35 2.35
C VAL A 113 -10.76 8.83 3.67
N ALA A 114 -11.29 9.70 4.52
CA ALA A 114 -11.89 9.31 5.80
C ALA A 114 -13.14 8.43 5.61
N ARG A 115 -14.03 8.80 4.68
CA ARG A 115 -15.23 8.01 4.34
C ARG A 115 -14.87 6.60 3.87
N PHE A 116 -13.84 6.50 3.03
CA PHE A 116 -13.33 5.21 2.57
C PHE A 116 -12.65 4.42 3.70
N ALA A 117 -11.78 5.04 4.49
CA ALA A 117 -11.05 4.36 5.57
C ALA A 117 -11.97 3.65 6.57
N VAL A 118 -13.11 4.26 6.90
CA VAL A 118 -14.13 3.64 7.78
C VAL A 118 -14.75 2.38 7.14
N ASN A 119 -14.92 2.37 5.83
CA ASN A 119 -15.53 1.27 5.09
C ASN A 119 -14.52 0.32 4.43
N GLN A 120 -13.22 0.54 4.61
CA GLN A 120 -12.16 -0.19 3.90
C GLN A 120 -12.25 -1.71 4.09
N TYR A 121 -12.70 -2.17 5.27
CA TYR A 121 -12.89 -3.59 5.56
C TYR A 121 -13.90 -4.29 4.64
N ARG A 122 -14.78 -3.53 3.97
CA ARG A 122 -15.80 -4.06 3.04
C ARG A 122 -15.28 -4.20 1.62
N PHE A 123 -14.15 -3.57 1.30
CA PHE A 123 -13.60 -3.47 -0.05
C PHE A 123 -12.27 -4.20 -0.13
N ASP A 124 -12.31 -5.52 -0.28
CA ASP A 124 -11.10 -6.29 -0.52
C ASP A 124 -10.48 -5.93 -1.87
N GLY A 125 -9.15 -5.76 -1.89
CA GLY A 125 -8.41 -5.34 -3.08
C GLY A 125 -8.46 -3.86 -3.42
N VAL A 126 -9.06 -3.01 -2.57
CA VAL A 126 -9.03 -1.54 -2.73
C VAL A 126 -8.15 -0.91 -1.66
N THR A 127 -7.21 -0.06 -2.09
CA THR A 127 -6.21 0.55 -1.20
C THR A 127 -6.04 2.03 -1.50
N ILE A 128 -5.76 2.83 -0.46
CA ILE A 128 -5.34 4.22 -0.63
C ILE A 128 -3.82 4.23 -0.68
N ASP A 129 -3.28 4.86 -1.72
CA ASP A 129 -1.87 5.16 -1.84
C ASP A 129 -1.65 6.67 -1.74
N THR A 130 -0.47 7.04 -1.26
CA THR A 130 -0.09 8.43 -1.00
C THR A 130 1.11 8.79 -1.86
N TYR A 131 0.98 9.86 -2.65
CA TYR A 131 2.06 10.34 -3.51
C TYR A 131 2.34 11.82 -3.24
N GLN A 132 3.60 12.20 -3.43
CA GLN A 132 4.03 13.59 -3.30
C GLN A 132 4.16 14.21 -4.69
N GLN A 133 3.37 15.23 -4.96
CA GLN A 133 3.57 16.07 -6.12
C GLN A 133 4.62 17.13 -5.78
N ARG A 134 5.70 17.18 -6.58
CA ARG A 134 6.82 18.12 -6.41
C ARG A 134 6.58 19.41 -7.16
#